data_AF-A0A9X3C7I7-F1
#
_entry.id   AF-A0A9X3C7I7-F1
#
_cell.length_a   1.000
_cell.length_b   1.000
_cell.length_c   1.000
_cell.angle_alpha   90.00
_cell.angle_beta   90.00
_cell.angle_gamma   90.00
#
_symmetry.space_group_name_H-M   'P 1'
#
loop_
_entity.id
_entity.type
_entity.pdbx_description
1 polymer ?
#
loop_
_entity_poly.entity_id
_entity_poly.type
_entity_poly.pdbx_seq_one_letter_code
_entity_poly.pdbx_strand_id
1 'polypeptide(L)'
;MIKKYVTTINIVYFLWGLVLLAISDLYPEFVRYYLYLSIISIIPMMIMITIKMRREDKLNGTTTFRSAIYRMLVMALMLGIFYFITKQGLV
;
A
#
# COMPACT_ATOMS: atom_id res chain seq x y z
N MET A 1 8.13 -19.29 -3.51
CA MET A 1 6.73 -18.91 -3.16
C MET A 1 6.49 -17.40 -3.12
N ILE A 2 7.38 -16.59 -2.55
CA ILE A 2 7.24 -15.12 -2.40
C ILE A 2 6.93 -14.37 -3.71
N LYS A 3 7.55 -14.74 -4.84
CA LYS A 3 7.25 -14.12 -6.14
C LYS A 3 5.75 -14.18 -6.49
N LYS A 4 5.08 -15.30 -6.19
CA LYS A 4 3.66 -15.51 -6.47
C LYS A 4 2.78 -14.57 -5.63
N TYR A 5 3.13 -14.37 -4.36
CA TYR A 5 2.41 -13.42 -3.47
C TYR A 5 2.56 -11.97 -3.93
N VAL A 6 3.76 -11.55 -4.36
CA VAL A 6 3.98 -10.20 -4.90
C VAL A 6 3.14 -9.99 -6.17
N THR A 7 3.09 -10.98 -7.06
CA THR A 7 2.27 -10.91 -8.28
C THR A 7 0.77 -10.84 -7.96
N THR A 8 0.29 -11.65 -7.01
CA THR A 8 -1.12 -11.62 -6.60
C THR A 8 -1.50 -10.30 -5.96
N ILE A 9 -0.67 -9.75 -5.07
CA ILE A 9 -0.91 -8.46 -4.43
C ILE A 9 -0.96 -7.34 -5.49
N ASN A 10 -0.07 -7.37 -6.48
CA ASN A 10 -0.08 -6.37 -7.56
C ASN A 10 -1.37 -6.45 -8.40
N ILE A 11 -1.89 -7.64 -8.69
CA ILE A 11 -3.16 -7.82 -9.41
C ILE A 11 -4.33 -7.28 -8.59
N VAL A 12 -4.35 -7.53 -7.27
CA VAL A 12 -5.39 -7.02 -6.39
C VAL A 12 -5.40 -5.49 -6.37
N TYR A 13 -4.24 -4.84 -6.22
CA TYR A 13 -4.15 -3.38 -6.27
C TYR A 13 -4.53 -2.80 -7.64
N PHE A 14 -4.16 -3.49 -8.73
CA PHE A 14 -4.53 -3.09 -10.08
C PHE A 14 -6.05 -3.12 -10.29
N LEU A 15 -6.70 -4.23 -9.91
CA LEU A 15 -8.16 -4.34 -9.97
C LEU A 15 -8.84 -3.33 -9.05
N TRP A 16 -8.31 -3.11 -7.85
CA TRP A 16 -8.83 -2.11 -6.91
C TRP A 16 -8.79 -0.69 -7.50
N GLY A 17 -7.73 -0.34 -8.24
CA GLY A 17 -7.62 0.92 -8.95
C GLY A 17 -8.59 1.06 -10.13
N LEU A 18 -8.83 -0.02 -10.88
CA LEU A 18 -9.83 -0.02 -11.96
C LEU A 18 -11.25 0.20 -11.42
N VAL A 19 -11.59 -0.43 -10.29
CA VAL A 19 -12.87 -0.22 -9.61
C VAL A 19 -12.99 1.23 -9.13
N LEU A 20 -11.92 1.83 -8.61
CA LEU A 20 -11.92 3.24 -8.22
C LEU A 20 -12.22 4.16 -9.42
N LEU A 21 -11.61 3.91 -10.57
CA LEU A 21 -11.86 4.69 -11.79
C LEU A 21 -13.31 4.54 -12.25
N ALA A 22 -13.83 3.32 -12.28
CA ALA A 22 -15.22 3.06 -12.66
C ALA A 22 -16.23 3.74 -11.70
N ILE A 23 -15.98 3.69 -10.38
CA ILE A 23 -16.83 4.37 -9.39
C ILE A 23 -16.71 5.89 -9.53
N SER A 24 -15.51 6.41 -9.83
CA SER A 24 -15.31 7.84 -10.01
C SER A 24 -16.06 8.41 -11.21
N ASP A 25 -16.21 7.62 -12.28
CA ASP A 25 -16.89 8.04 -13.49
C ASP A 25 -18.41 7.84 -13.40
N LEU A 26 -18.85 6.69 -12.88
CA LEU A 26 -20.27 6.32 -12.82
C LEU A 26 -21.00 6.85 -11.59
N TYR A 27 -20.30 7.00 -10.46
CA TYR A 27 -20.87 7.25 -9.13
C TYR A 27 -19.98 8.16 -8.27
N PRO A 28 -19.73 9.41 -8.71
CA PRO A 28 -18.74 10.30 -8.09
C PRO A 28 -19.03 10.58 -6.61
N GLU A 29 -20.30 10.65 -6.19
CA GLU A 29 -20.66 10.82 -4.77
C GLU A 29 -20.22 9.64 -3.87
N PHE A 30 -20.05 8.45 -4.43
CA PHE A 30 -19.66 7.24 -3.69
C PHE A 30 -18.16 7.04 -3.58
N VAL A 31 -17.35 7.81 -4.31
CA VAL A 31 -15.88 7.70 -4.31
C VAL A 31 -15.32 7.82 -2.90
N ARG A 32 -15.83 8.75 -2.10
CA ARG A 32 -15.37 8.95 -0.71
C ARG A 32 -15.63 7.73 0.16
N TYR A 33 -16.83 7.17 0.07
CA TYR A 33 -17.22 5.98 0.84
C TYR A 33 -16.41 4.75 0.42
N TYR A 34 -16.17 4.58 -0.88
CA TYR A 34 -15.31 3.53 -1.40
C TYR A 34 -13.88 3.65 -0.87
N LEU A 35 -13.31 4.85 -0.87
CA LEU A 35 -11.98 5.10 -0.33
C LEU A 35 -11.91 4.82 1.18
N TYR A 36 -12.91 5.23 1.96
CA TYR A 36 -12.97 4.93 3.40
C TYR A 36 -13.04 3.43 3.69
N LEU A 37 -13.91 2.70 2.97
CA LEU A 37 -13.99 1.24 3.09
C LEU A 37 -12.68 0.55 2.72
N SER A 38 -11.99 1.10 1.72
CA SER A 38 -10.71 0.57 1.27
C SER A 38 -9.60 0.76 2.29
N ILE A 39 -9.55 1.91 2.97
CA ILE A 39 -8.62 2.12 4.08
C ILE A 39 -8.90 1.12 5.21
N ILE A 40 -10.17 0.96 5.59
CA ILE A 40 -10.60 0.04 6.65
C ILE A 40 -10.23 -1.42 6.32
N SER A 41 -10.27 -1.82 5.05
CA SER A 41 -9.97 -3.19 4.63
C SER A 41 -8.47 -3.46 4.41
N ILE A 42 -7.70 -2.46 3.94
CA ILE A 42 -6.25 -2.60 3.72
C ILE A 42 -5.49 -2.68 5.04
N ILE A 43 -5.86 -1.90 6.06
CA ILE A 43 -5.13 -1.83 7.33
C ILE A 43 -5.02 -3.22 8.02
N PRO A 44 -6.11 -3.97 8.25
CA PRO A 44 -6.04 -5.31 8.87
C PRO A 44 -5.22 -6.29 8.03
N MET A 45 -5.35 -6.24 6.70
CA MET A 45 -4.61 -7.11 5.78
C MET A 45 -3.10 -6.85 5.89
N MET A 46 -2.69 -5.58 5.88
CA MET A 46 -1.31 -5.16 6.07
C MET A 46 -0.74 -5.63 7.42
N ILE A 47 -1.51 -5.51 8.50
CA ILE A 47 -1.09 -5.97 9.84
C ILE A 47 -0.84 -7.49 9.82
N MET A 48 -1.77 -8.27 9.27
CA MET A 48 -1.61 -9.74 9.20
C MET A 48 -0.39 -10.15 8.38
N ILE A 49 -0.16 -9.51 7.23
CA ILE A 49 1.02 -9.77 6.39
C ILE A 49 2.30 -9.44 7.16
N THR A 50 2.32 -8.32 7.87
CA THR A 50 3.48 -7.85 8.65
C THR A 50 3.82 -8.83 9.79
N ILE A 51 2.79 -9.33 10.49
CA ILE A 51 2.96 -10.35 11.54
C ILE A 51 3.51 -11.65 10.96
N LYS A 52 3.01 -12.10 9.79
CA LYS A 52 3.51 -13.28 9.09
C LYS A 52 4.97 -13.13 8.67
N MET A 53 5.34 -12.01 8.03
CA MET A 53 6.74 -11.74 7.64
C MET A 53 7.68 -11.76 8.85
N ARG A 54 7.29 -11.16 9.99
CA ARG A 54 8.11 -11.16 11.21
C ARG A 54 8.32 -12.57 11.77
N ARG A 55 7.29 -13.42 11.69
CA ARG A 55 7.39 -14.83 12.12
C ARG A 55 8.30 -15.63 11.18
N GLU A 56 8.13 -15.48 9.87
CA GLU A 56 8.95 -16.16 8.86
C GLU A 56 10.43 -15.75 8.94
N ASP A 57 10.72 -14.48 9.17
CA ASP A 57 12.10 -13.99 9.35
C ASP A 57 12.78 -14.61 10.58
N LYS A 58 12.06 -14.79 11.69
CA LYS A 58 12.59 -15.45 12.89
C LYS A 58 12.88 -16.94 12.66
N LEU A 59 12.05 -17.60 11.87
CA LEU A 59 12.17 -19.04 11.60
C LEU A 59 13.23 -19.36 10.54
N ASN A 60 13.35 -18.50 9.53
CA ASN A 60 14.24 -18.74 8.38
C ASN A 60 15.55 -17.95 8.44
N GLY A 61 15.77 -17.15 9.49
CA GLY A 61 16.96 -16.30 9.62
C GLY A 61 17.06 -15.20 8.55
N THR A 62 15.95 -14.86 7.90
CA THR A 62 15.90 -13.87 6.83
C THR A 62 15.71 -12.45 7.38
N THR A 63 16.01 -11.43 6.57
CA THR A 63 15.91 -10.00 6.95
C THR A 63 14.84 -9.24 6.16
N THR A 64 13.83 -9.95 5.65
CA THR A 64 12.81 -9.40 4.74
C THR A 64 11.93 -8.35 5.41
N PHE A 65 11.57 -8.53 6.68
CA PHE A 65 10.84 -7.58 7.50
C PHE A 65 11.62 -6.27 7.67
N ARG A 66 12.92 -6.37 7.99
CA ARG A 66 13.79 -5.20 8.12
C ARG A 66 13.93 -4.47 6.78
N SER A 67 14.10 -5.21 5.68
CA SER A 67 14.11 -4.65 4.31
C SER A 67 12.80 -3.95 3.96
N ALA A 68 11.65 -4.52 4.32
CA ALA A 68 10.33 -3.93 4.08
C ALA A 68 10.15 -2.62 4.86
N ILE A 69 10.56 -2.58 6.13
CA ILE A 69 10.54 -1.34 6.94
C ILE A 69 11.42 -0.26 6.32
N TYR A 70 12.64 -0.59 5.90
CA TYR A 70 13.51 0.39 5.24
C TYR A 70 12.88 0.96 3.98
N ARG A 71 12.27 0.11 3.13
CA ARG A 71 11.57 0.59 1.92
C ARG A 71 10.40 1.51 2.26
N MET A 72 9.60 1.17 3.29
CA MET A 72 8.50 2.03 3.75
C MET A 72 9.01 3.38 4.27
N LEU A 73 10.09 3.40 5.05
CA LEU A 73 10.70 4.63 5.55
C LEU A 73 11.25 5.50 4.42
N VAL A 74 11.95 4.90 3.46
CA VAL A 74 12.46 5.61 2.27
C VAL A 74 11.29 6.19 1.46
N MET A 75 10.22 5.44 1.27
CA MET A 75 9.02 5.93 0.57
C MET A 75 8.36 7.10 1.32
N ALA A 76 8.22 7.00 2.63
CA ALA A 76 7.68 8.09 3.45
C ALA A 76 8.53 9.36 3.36
N LEU A 77 9.85 9.23 3.37
CA LEU A 77 10.77 10.35 3.20
C LEU A 77 10.64 10.97 1.81
N MET A 78 10.57 10.16 0.75
CA MET A 78 10.33 10.62 -0.62
C MET A 78 9.00 11.38 -0.73
N LEU A 79 7.91 10.86 -0.14
CA LEU A 79 6.62 11.54 -0.11
C LEU A 79 6.68 12.86 0.65
N GLY A 80 7.43 12.92 1.75
CA GLY A 80 7.68 14.16 2.49
C GLY A 80 8.39 15.20 1.61
N ILE A 81 9.46 14.81 0.92
CA ILE A 81 10.18 15.68 -0.02
C ILE A 81 9.26 16.16 -1.13
N PHE A 82 8.50 15.27 -1.77
CA PHE A 82 7.54 15.65 -2.80
C PHE A 82 6.49 16.62 -2.26
N TYR A 83 5.95 16.39 -1.07
CA TYR A 83 5.00 17.31 -0.44
C TYR A 83 5.61 18.71 -0.26
N PHE A 84 6.86 18.81 0.19
CA PHE A 84 7.57 20.10 0.30
C PHE A 84 7.80 20.76 -1.05
N ILE A 85 8.23 20.00 -2.08
CA ILE A 85 8.41 20.51 -3.43
C ILE A 85 7.09 21.02 -4.00
N THR A 86 6.01 20.23 -3.93
CA THR A 86 4.68 20.63 -4.42
C THR A 86 4.14 21.84 -3.66
N LYS A 87 4.41 21.94 -2.35
CA LYS A 87 4.04 23.12 -1.56
C LYS A 87 4.82 24.38 -1.98
N GLN A 88 6.09 24.23 -2.39
CA GLN A 88 6.94 25.34 -2.83
C GLN A 88 6.74 25.72 -4.30
N GLY A 89 6.32 24.77 -5.15
CA GLY A 89 6.04 24.96 -6.57
C GLY A 89 4.64 25.51 -6.90
N LEU A 90 3.85 25.88 -5.89
CA LEU A 90 2.65 26.70 -6.04
C LEU A 90 3.07 28.19 -6.05
N VAL A 91 3.65 28.62 -7.17
CA VAL A 91 3.67 30.00 -7.69
C VAL A 91 3.02 29.97 -9.06
#